data_AF-A0A2G9TRI9-F1
#
_entry.id   AF-A0A2G9TRI9-F1
#
_cell.length_a   1.000
_cell.length_b   1.000
_cell.length_c   1.000
_cell.angle_alpha   90.00
_cell.angle_beta   90.00
_cell.angle_gamma   90.00
#
_symmetry.space_group_name_H-M   'P 1'
#
loop_
_entity.id
_entity.type
_entity.pdbx_description
1 polymer ?
#
loop_
_entity_poly.entity_id
_entity_poly.type
_entity_poly.pdbx_seq_one_letter_code
_entity_poly.pdbx_strand_id
1 'polypeptide(L)'
;GQLTSLLPLELLLYMGLLSWIPEASSSAVIYNSTNITEYANMMYYKSTKAGCAYRVCNTSQPPVLALACAFNNAPKLGEPFLVHSNGCRSDSDCEKYLPFSKCELNTTLCLAGNATFP
;
A
#
# COMPACT_ATOMS: atom_id res chain seq x y z
N GLY A 1 37.88 -6.34 -8.99
CA GLY A 1 37.22 -5.07 -8.67
C GLY A 1 35.73 -5.31 -8.73
N GLN A 2 35.08 -5.39 -7.57
CA GLN A 2 33.66 -5.72 -7.49
C GLN A 2 32.96 -4.48 -6.94
N LEU A 3 32.34 -3.71 -7.85
CA LEU A 3 31.44 -2.61 -7.51
C LEU A 3 30.24 -3.21 -6.80
N THR A 4 30.32 -3.31 -5.47
CA THR A 4 29.16 -3.49 -4.62
C THR A 4 28.24 -2.30 -4.84
N SER A 5 27.07 -2.54 -5.39
CA SER A 5 25.91 -1.64 -5.35
C SER A 5 25.83 -0.97 -3.98
N LEU A 6 26.13 0.34 -3.90
CA LEU A 6 26.30 1.09 -2.63
C LEU A 6 24.97 1.60 -2.04
N LEU A 7 23.81 1.16 -2.56
CA LEU A 7 22.54 1.61 -2.01
C LEU A 7 22.17 0.76 -0.79
N PRO A 8 21.87 1.38 0.36
CA PRO A 8 21.34 0.68 1.52
C PRO A 8 20.08 -0.11 1.15
N LEU A 9 19.91 -1.30 1.74
CA LEU A 9 18.75 -2.16 1.49
C LEU A 9 17.42 -1.43 1.73
N GLU A 10 17.39 -0.56 2.74
CA GLU A 10 16.24 0.31 3.06
C GLU A 10 15.85 1.20 1.87
N LEU A 11 16.84 1.76 1.17
CA LEU A 11 16.60 2.58 -0.01
C LEU A 11 16.06 1.74 -1.17
N LEU A 12 16.56 0.53 -1.36
CA LEU A 12 16.06 -0.37 -2.40
C LEU A 12 14.61 -0.78 -2.14
N LEU A 13 14.26 -1.07 -0.88
CA LEU A 13 12.88 -1.37 -0.47
C LEU A 13 11.96 -0.17 -0.69
N TYR A 14 12.42 1.03 -0.32
CA TYR A 14 11.69 2.27 -0.55
C TYR A 14 11.42 2.51 -2.03
N MET A 15 12.45 2.38 -2.89
CA MET A 15 12.29 2.51 -4.34
C MET A 15 11.36 1.44 -4.92
N GLY A 16 11.41 0.22 -4.41
CA GLY A 16 10.50 -0.86 -4.81
C GLY A 16 9.03 -0.52 -4.53
N LEU A 17 8.73 -0.01 -3.33
CA LEU A 17 7.38 0.44 -2.98
C LEU A 17 6.94 1.67 -3.78
N LEU A 18 7.84 2.63 -4.01
CA LEU A 18 7.53 3.79 -4.86
C LEU A 18 7.21 3.40 -6.30
N SER A 19 7.81 2.33 -6.82
CA SER A 19 7.50 1.84 -8.18
C SER A 19 6.05 1.39 -8.34
N TRP A 20 5.35 1.10 -7.25
CA TRP A 20 3.93 0.74 -7.26
C TRP A 20 3.00 1.95 -7.29
N ILE A 21 3.50 3.18 -7.08
CA ILE A 21 2.68 4.39 -7.07
C ILE A 21 2.65 4.98 -8.47
N PRO A 22 1.49 5.01 -9.16
CA PRO A 22 1.39 5.68 -10.45
C PRO A 22 1.50 7.20 -10.27
N GLU A 23 1.83 7.93 -11.33
CA GLU A 23 1.69 9.38 -11.37
C GLU A 23 0.21 9.75 -11.12
N ALA A 24 -0.09 10.45 -10.01
CA ALA A 24 -1.43 10.51 -9.43
C ALA A 24 -2.40 11.45 -10.16
N SER A 25 -3.69 11.08 -10.21
CA SER A 25 -4.83 11.99 -10.42
C SER A 25 -5.86 11.86 -9.28
N SER A 26 -6.48 12.97 -8.90
CA SER A 26 -7.05 13.25 -7.57
C SER A 26 -8.53 12.86 -7.35
N SER A 27 -9.03 11.78 -7.93
CA SER A 27 -10.45 11.35 -7.76
C SER A 27 -10.58 9.93 -7.21
N ALA A 28 -11.77 9.56 -6.73
CA ALA A 28 -12.05 8.19 -6.26
C ALA A 28 -11.62 7.19 -7.34
N VAL A 29 -10.68 6.31 -6.99
CA VAL A 29 -10.01 5.48 -7.98
C VAL A 29 -10.70 4.11 -8.05
N ILE A 30 -11.33 3.85 -9.19
CA ILE A 30 -11.90 2.55 -9.54
C ILE A 30 -10.77 1.63 -9.96
N TYR A 31 -10.77 0.40 -9.47
CA TYR A 31 -9.84 -0.62 -9.95
C TYR A 31 -10.31 -1.12 -11.32
N ASN A 32 -9.89 -0.45 -12.39
CA ASN A 32 -10.36 -0.72 -13.76
C ASN A 32 -9.30 -1.38 -14.67
N SER A 33 -8.08 -1.55 -14.17
CA SER A 33 -6.95 -2.06 -14.94
C SER A 33 -6.00 -2.84 -14.05
N THR A 34 -5.52 -3.97 -14.55
CA THR A 34 -4.50 -4.78 -13.87
C THR A 34 -3.13 -4.09 -13.84
N ASN A 35 -2.93 -2.99 -14.58
CA ASN A 35 -1.67 -2.23 -14.56
C ASN A 35 -1.45 -1.45 -13.26
N ILE A 36 -2.50 -1.30 -12.44
CA ILE A 36 -2.44 -0.62 -11.14
C ILE A 36 -2.70 -1.61 -9.99
N THR A 37 -2.47 -2.90 -10.20
CA THR A 37 -2.77 -3.96 -9.23
C THR A 37 -2.06 -3.72 -7.91
N GLU A 38 -0.77 -3.40 -7.96
CA GLU A 38 0.07 -3.18 -6.79
C GLU A 38 -0.40 -1.94 -6.02
N TYR A 39 -0.66 -0.85 -6.75
CA TYR A 39 -1.23 0.37 -6.17
C TYR A 39 -2.59 0.13 -5.52
N ALA A 40 -3.48 -0.57 -6.22
CA ALA A 40 -4.84 -0.84 -5.76
C ALA A 40 -4.84 -1.73 -4.50
N ASN A 41 -3.96 -2.73 -4.43
CA ASN A 41 -3.78 -3.55 -3.24
C ASN A 41 -3.26 -2.72 -2.05
N MET A 42 -2.26 -1.87 -2.27
CA MET A 42 -1.67 -1.03 -1.23
C MET A 42 -2.67 -0.01 -0.68
N MET A 43 -3.49 0.57 -1.54
CA MET A 43 -4.43 1.63 -1.18
C MET A 43 -5.83 1.12 -0.82
N TYR A 44 -6.07 -0.20 -0.82
CA TYR A 44 -7.42 -0.73 -0.65
C TYR A 44 -7.99 -0.41 0.73
N TYR A 45 -9.02 0.43 0.76
CA TYR A 45 -9.61 0.96 2.01
C TYR A 45 -10.15 -0.09 3.00
N LYS A 46 -10.37 -1.34 2.56
CA LYS A 46 -10.81 -2.46 3.42
C LYS A 46 -9.66 -3.35 3.90
N SER A 47 -8.44 -3.10 3.44
CA SER A 47 -7.24 -3.80 3.90
C SER A 47 -6.72 -3.12 5.17
N THR A 48 -6.45 -3.91 6.20
CA THR A 48 -6.01 -3.44 7.53
C THR A 48 -4.75 -4.13 8.03
N LYS A 49 -4.25 -5.11 7.26
CA LYS A 49 -3.04 -5.86 7.59
C LYS A 49 -2.24 -6.11 6.32
N ALA A 50 -0.94 -5.88 6.42
CA ALA A 50 0.01 -6.19 5.37
C ALA A 50 1.18 -6.99 5.97
N GLY A 51 1.74 -7.90 5.18
CA GLY A 51 2.99 -8.59 5.49
C GLY A 51 3.86 -8.62 4.25
N CYS A 52 5.11 -8.17 4.37
CA CYS A 52 6.04 -8.09 3.24
C CYS A 52 7.27 -8.98 3.46
N ALA A 53 7.80 -9.49 2.37
CA ALA A 53 9.05 -10.24 2.32
C ALA A 53 9.87 -9.76 1.12
N TYR A 54 11.20 -9.78 1.27
CA TYR A 54 12.10 -9.42 0.20
C TYR A 54 13.22 -10.46 0.05
N ARG A 55 13.78 -10.53 -1.15
CA ARG A 55 14.96 -11.35 -1.44
C ARG A 55 15.78 -10.71 -2.56
N VAL A 56 17.10 -10.68 -2.40
CA VAL A 56 18.00 -10.35 -3.50
C VAL A 56 18.22 -11.60 -4.35
N CYS A 57 17.88 -11.50 -5.63
CA CYS A 57 18.00 -12.56 -6.63
C CYS A 57 19.23 -12.30 -7.52
N ASN A 58 20.28 -13.10 -7.33
CA ASN A 58 21.52 -13.02 -8.12
C ASN A 58 21.45 -13.78 -9.45
N THR A 59 20.24 -13.94 -10.01
CA THR A 59 19.97 -14.70 -11.24
C THR A 59 20.11 -13.86 -12.51
N SER A 60 20.29 -12.55 -12.36
CA SER A 60 20.48 -11.57 -13.44
C SER A 60 21.67 -10.67 -13.16
N GLN A 61 22.20 -10.01 -14.19
CA GLN A 61 23.16 -8.93 -14.05
C GLN A 61 22.54 -7.63 -14.61
N PRO A 62 22.29 -6.61 -13.77
CA PRO A 62 22.54 -6.54 -12.32
C PRO A 62 21.62 -7.46 -11.48
N PRO A 63 21.99 -7.76 -10.21
CA PRO A 63 21.11 -8.45 -9.27
C PRO A 63 19.77 -7.72 -9.11
N VAL A 64 18.68 -8.47 -8.98
CA VAL A 64 17.33 -7.93 -8.84
C VAL A 64 16.83 -8.11 -7.41
N LEU A 65 16.23 -7.07 -6.85
CA LEU A 65 15.47 -7.18 -5.59
C LEU A 65 14.05 -7.64 -5.92
N ALA A 66 13.65 -8.81 -5.39
CA ALA A 66 12.26 -9.24 -5.37
C ALA A 66 11.62 -8.78 -4.06
N LEU A 67 10.53 -8.01 -4.14
CA LEU A 67 9.71 -7.56 -3.03
C LEU A 67 8.28 -8.06 -3.24
N ALA A 68 7.70 -8.68 -2.23
CA ALA A 68 6.31 -9.12 -2.25
C ALA A 68 5.62 -8.69 -0.95
N CYS A 69 4.39 -8.19 -1.08
CA CYS A 69 3.53 -7.90 0.06
C CYS A 69 2.19 -8.62 -0.11
N ALA A 70 1.71 -9.22 0.96
CA ALA A 70 0.39 -9.81 1.05
C ALA A 70 -0.50 -8.93 1.93
N PHE A 71 -1.74 -8.75 1.51
CA PHE A 71 -2.74 -7.93 2.17
C PHE A 71 -3.90 -8.82 2.61
N ASN A 72 -4.54 -8.52 3.75
CA ASN A 72 -5.64 -9.35 4.26
C ASN A 72 -6.96 -9.18 3.48
N ASN A 73 -7.01 -8.22 2.55
CA ASN A 73 -8.15 -8.01 1.67
C ASN A 73 -7.66 -7.46 0.33
N ALA A 74 -8.38 -7.75 -0.75
CA ALA A 74 -7.99 -7.39 -2.11
C ALA A 74 -9.11 -6.60 -2.81
N PRO A 75 -8.78 -5.58 -3.62
CA PRO A 75 -9.75 -4.87 -4.43
C PRO A 75 -10.32 -5.78 -5.51
N LYS A 76 -11.57 -5.54 -5.89
CA LYS A 76 -12.23 -6.24 -7.00
C LYS A 76 -12.26 -5.36 -8.23
N LEU A 77 -12.07 -5.97 -9.40
CA LEU A 77 -12.13 -5.26 -10.67
C LEU A 77 -13.53 -4.62 -10.84
N GLY A 78 -13.57 -3.35 -11.21
CA GLY A 78 -14.78 -2.55 -11.32
C GLY A 78 -15.27 -1.94 -10.00
N GLU A 79 -14.65 -2.25 -8.85
CA GLU A 79 -14.98 -1.64 -7.56
C GLU A 79 -14.01 -0.49 -7.21
N PRO A 80 -14.45 0.49 -6.41
CA PRO A 80 -13.54 1.49 -5.85
C PRO A 80 -12.55 0.83 -4.90
N PHE A 81 -11.26 1.16 -5.03
CA PHE A 81 -10.26 0.79 -4.03
C PHE A 81 -9.89 1.94 -3.09
N LEU A 82 -10.27 3.17 -3.46
CA LEU A 82 -10.18 4.37 -2.63
C LEU A 82 -11.54 5.08 -2.61
N VAL A 83 -12.11 5.29 -1.41
CA VAL A 83 -13.45 5.86 -1.23
C VAL A 83 -13.44 7.34 -0.83
N HIS A 84 -12.34 7.84 -0.27
CA HIS A 84 -12.20 9.24 0.16
C HIS A 84 -10.83 9.77 -0.26
N SER A 85 -10.79 10.73 -1.18
CA SER A 85 -9.54 11.38 -1.60
C SER A 85 -9.00 12.35 -0.54
N ASN A 86 -9.84 12.83 0.38
CA ASN A 86 -9.50 13.83 1.40
C ASN A 86 -9.33 13.24 2.81
N GLY A 87 -9.31 11.90 2.94
CA GLY A 87 -9.27 11.20 4.22
C GLY A 87 -10.54 11.34 5.07
N CYS A 88 -10.50 10.78 6.29
CA CYS A 88 -11.59 10.89 7.27
C CYS A 88 -11.54 12.22 8.03
N ARG A 89 -12.69 12.67 8.56
CA ARG A 89 -12.81 13.86 9.42
C ARG A 89 -13.40 13.54 10.79
N SER A 90 -14.03 12.39 10.92
CA SER A 90 -14.67 11.91 12.13
C SER A 90 -14.73 10.38 12.13
N ASP A 91 -14.93 9.78 13.30
CA ASP A 91 -15.03 8.32 13.45
C ASP A 91 -16.14 7.72 12.57
N SER A 92 -17.25 8.43 12.40
CA SER A 92 -18.39 7.97 11.59
C SER A 92 -18.06 7.80 10.11
N ASP A 93 -17.07 8.54 9.58
CA ASP A 93 -16.58 8.36 8.21
C ASP A 93 -15.91 6.98 8.03
N CYS A 94 -15.28 6.50 9.10
CA CYS A 94 -14.54 5.24 9.12
C CYS A 94 -15.45 4.05 9.46
N GLU A 95 -16.33 4.20 10.47
CA GLU A 95 -17.22 3.14 10.95
C GLU A 95 -18.15 2.59 9.86
N LYS A 96 -18.43 3.40 8.83
CA LYS A 96 -19.16 2.98 7.62
C LYS A 96 -18.49 1.81 6.87
N TYR A 97 -17.16 1.71 6.93
CA TYR A 97 -16.38 0.74 6.16
C TYR A 97 -15.64 -0.26 7.04
N LEU A 98 -15.25 0.15 8.25
CA LEU A 98 -14.50 -0.64 9.22
C LEU A 98 -15.17 -0.53 10.60
N PRO A 99 -15.88 -1.55 11.08
CA PRO A 99 -16.52 -1.49 12.40
C PRO A 99 -15.51 -1.16 13.51
N PHE A 100 -15.91 -0.30 14.44
CA PHE A 100 -15.11 0.15 15.60
C PHE A 100 -13.83 0.93 15.24
N SER A 101 -13.68 1.37 13.99
CA SER A 101 -12.52 2.18 13.60
C SER A 101 -12.59 3.61 14.12
N LYS A 102 -11.42 4.24 14.25
CA LYS A 102 -11.28 5.65 14.65
C LYS A 102 -10.61 6.47 13.57
N CYS A 103 -10.98 7.74 13.47
CA CYS A 103 -10.31 8.66 12.56
C CYS A 103 -9.11 9.32 13.24
N GLU A 104 -7.90 9.09 12.73
CA GLU A 104 -6.69 9.78 13.19
C GLU A 104 -6.55 11.14 12.50
N LEU A 105 -6.95 12.20 13.19
CA LEU A 105 -7.09 13.54 12.60
C LEU A 105 -5.78 14.13 12.06
N ASN A 106 -4.61 13.71 12.57
CA ASN A 106 -3.32 14.21 12.07
C ASN A 106 -2.96 13.63 10.70
N THR A 107 -3.37 12.38 10.44
CA THR A 107 -3.04 11.66 9.19
C THR A 107 -4.25 11.53 8.26
N THR A 108 -5.45 11.81 8.76
CA THR A 108 -6.75 11.59 8.11
C THR A 108 -7.00 10.13 7.73
N LEU A 109 -6.32 9.18 8.40
CA LEU A 109 -6.45 7.74 8.18
C LEU A 109 -7.43 7.10 9.18
N CYS A 110 -8.16 6.09 8.71
CA CYS A 110 -8.99 5.25 9.56
C CYS A 110 -8.16 4.14 10.21
N LEU A 111 -8.04 4.18 11.54
CA LEU A 111 -7.39 3.14 12.33
C LEU A 111 -8.40 2.05 12.68
N ALA A 112 -8.09 0.79 12.35
CA ALA A 112 -8.95 -0.33 12.71
C ALA A 112 -9.06 -0.46 14.24
N GLY A 113 -10.26 -0.72 14.77
CA GLY A 113 -10.52 -0.72 16.23
C GLY A 113 -9.75 -1.74 17.07
N ASN A 114 -9.04 -2.67 16.43
CA ASN A 114 -8.16 -3.66 17.09
C ASN A 114 -6.67 -3.46 16.71
N ALA A 115 -6.31 -2.29 16.18
CA ALA A 115 -4.93 -1.96 15.86
C ALA A 115 -4.17 -1.64 17.15
N THR A 116 -3.52 -2.66 17.73
CA THR A 116 -2.40 -2.45 18.65
C THR A 116 -1.17 -2.14 17.81
N PHE A 117 -0.77 -0.87 17.76
CA PHE A 117 0.55 -0.51 17.27
C PHE A 117 1.59 -0.92 18.33
N PRO A 118 2.64 -1.69 17.98
CA PRO A 118 3.79 -1.86 18.85
C PRO A 118 4.55 -0.54 19.06
#